data_AF-A0A538L3K4-F1
#
_entry.id   AF-A0A538L3K4-F1
#
_cell.length_a   1.000
_cell.length_b   1.000
_cell.length_c   1.000
_cell.angle_alpha   90.00
_cell.angle_beta   90.00
_cell.angle_gamma   90.00
#
_symmetry.space_group_name_H-M   'P 1'
#
loop_
_entity.id
_entity.type
_entity.pdbx_description
1 polymer ?
#
loop_
_entity_poly.entity_id
_entity_poly.type
_entity_poly.pdbx_seq_one_letter_code
_entity_poly.pdbx_strand_id
1 'polypeptide(L)'
;MTDLDDLWIPLVDEPIGGIVERIERENDDIARLVQSPHRLLAFRTFAYIRCGILLGQLLFDNDVPAYDGSESWVDALLRNPDHRAALTTEVRAVAEEVAGDPRYDDEGPLGPDEETKARFRAFAREHLQH
;
A
#
# COMPACT_ATOMS: atom_id res chain seq x y z
N MET A 1 -17.78 -18.30 -3.82
CA MET A 1 -16.73 -17.63 -4.61
C MET A 1 -16.20 -16.53 -3.73
N THR A 2 -15.24 -16.87 -2.88
CA THR A 2 -14.56 -15.91 -2.02
C THR A 2 -13.61 -15.14 -2.93
N ASP A 3 -13.86 -13.85 -3.12
CA ASP A 3 -13.02 -12.99 -3.93
C ASP A 3 -11.59 -13.03 -3.37
N LEU A 4 -10.62 -13.30 -4.26
CA LEU A 4 -9.19 -13.40 -3.92
C LEU A 4 -8.62 -12.06 -3.40
N ASP A 5 -9.41 -10.99 -3.46
CA ASP A 5 -9.10 -9.68 -2.90
C ASP A 5 -9.12 -9.68 -1.36
N ASP A 6 -9.81 -10.63 -0.71
CA ASP A 6 -9.86 -10.77 0.76
C ASP A 6 -8.61 -11.46 1.37
N LEU A 7 -7.66 -11.94 0.56
CA LEU A 7 -6.46 -12.66 1.00
C LEU A 7 -5.17 -11.84 0.91
N TRP A 8 -5.28 -10.51 0.96
CA TRP A 8 -4.11 -9.65 1.12
C TRP A 8 -4.03 -9.20 2.58
N ILE A 9 -3.17 -9.86 3.36
CA ILE A 9 -2.81 -9.36 4.70
C ILE A 9 -2.16 -7.99 4.49
N PRO A 10 -2.68 -6.91 5.09
CA PRO A 10 -2.06 -5.59 5.00
C PRO A 10 -0.61 -5.68 5.49
N LEU A 11 0.35 -5.33 4.64
CA LEU A 11 1.78 -5.35 4.98
C LEU A 11 2.16 -4.26 6.00
N VAL A 12 1.27 -3.30 6.27
CA VAL A 12 1.47 -2.12 7.12
C VAL A 12 0.14 -1.75 7.82
N ASP A 13 0.22 -1.12 8.99
CA ASP A 13 -0.92 -0.62 9.77
C ASP A 13 -1.98 0.11 8.92
N GLU A 14 -3.26 -0.09 9.29
CA GLU A 14 -4.46 0.35 8.58
C GLU A 14 -4.50 1.84 8.11
N PRO A 15 -3.93 2.86 8.79
CA PRO A 15 -4.04 4.23 8.27
C PRO A 15 -3.21 4.46 6.99
N ILE A 16 -1.98 3.93 6.90
CA ILE A 16 -1.09 4.27 5.78
C ILE A 16 -1.52 3.53 4.50
N GLY A 17 -1.83 2.24 4.62
CA GLY A 17 -2.33 1.45 3.49
C GLY A 17 -3.58 2.08 2.87
N GLY A 18 -4.56 2.43 3.70
CA GLY A 18 -5.79 3.08 3.25
C GLY A 18 -5.58 4.47 2.63
N ILE A 19 -4.55 5.23 3.05
CA ILE A 19 -4.20 6.51 2.42
C ILE A 19 -3.63 6.29 1.02
N VAL A 20 -2.66 5.39 0.88
CA VAL A 20 -2.02 5.10 -0.41
C VAL A 20 -3.04 4.54 -1.41
N GLU A 21 -3.88 3.60 -0.99
CA GLU A 21 -4.95 3.04 -1.85
C GLU A 21 -5.96 4.12 -2.28
N ARG A 22 -6.32 5.03 -1.37
CA ARG A 22 -7.20 6.16 -1.71
C ARG A 22 -6.57 7.06 -2.75
N ILE A 23 -5.30 7.43 -2.56
CA ILE A 23 -4.56 8.28 -3.50
C ILE A 23 -4.45 7.58 -4.86
N GLU A 24 -4.09 6.30 -4.91
CA GLU A 24 -4.00 5.53 -6.15
C GLU A 24 -5.34 5.52 -6.90
N ARG A 25 -6.44 5.23 -6.21
CA ARG A 25 -7.79 5.20 -6.78
C ARG A 25 -8.29 6.56 -7.27
N GLU A 26 -7.87 7.64 -6.64
CA GLU A 26 -8.24 9.01 -7.03
C GLU A 26 -7.36 9.56 -8.17
N ASN A 27 -6.27 8.86 -8.55
CA ASN A 27 -5.29 9.32 -9.53
C ASN A 27 -4.97 8.22 -10.57
N ASP A 28 -5.74 8.19 -11.67
CA ASP A 28 -5.61 7.20 -12.75
C ASP A 28 -4.20 7.14 -13.40
N ASP A 29 -3.44 8.22 -13.33
CA ASP A 29 -2.06 8.26 -13.83
C ASP A 29 -1.08 7.53 -12.93
N ILE A 30 -1.27 7.55 -11.61
CA ILE A 30 -0.50 6.73 -10.66
C ILE A 30 -0.81 5.25 -10.92
N ALA A 31 -2.09 4.89 -11.01
CA ALA A 31 -2.51 3.51 -11.29
C ALA A 31 -1.90 2.99 -12.60
N ARG A 32 -1.79 3.85 -13.63
CA ARG A 32 -1.16 3.49 -14.92
C ARG A 32 0.34 3.18 -14.84
N LEU A 33 1.06 3.77 -13.89
CA LEU A 33 2.51 3.54 -13.75
C LEU A 33 2.83 2.16 -13.16
N VAL A 34 1.92 1.63 -12.32
CA VAL A 34 2.17 0.43 -11.49
C VAL A 34 1.25 -0.74 -11.85
N GLN A 35 0.73 -0.78 -13.08
CA GLN A 35 -0.27 -1.78 -13.53
C GLN A 35 0.24 -3.22 -13.51
N SER A 36 1.54 -3.45 -13.69
CA SER A 36 2.07 -4.80 -13.63
C SER A 36 2.09 -5.26 -12.17
N PRO A 37 1.74 -6.52 -11.88
CA PRO A 37 1.65 -6.94 -10.49
C PRO A 37 3.00 -6.91 -9.74
N HIS A 38 4.15 -6.93 -10.44
CA HIS A 38 5.47 -6.77 -9.83
C HIS A 38 5.70 -5.31 -9.40
N ARG A 39 5.36 -4.36 -10.28
CA ARG A 39 5.41 -2.93 -9.97
C ARG A 39 4.43 -2.56 -8.87
N LEU A 40 3.22 -3.13 -8.87
CA LEU A 40 2.24 -2.90 -7.81
C LEU A 40 2.77 -3.34 -6.43
N LEU A 41 3.42 -4.50 -6.36
CA LEU A 41 4.00 -5.00 -5.11
C LEU A 41 5.15 -4.10 -4.63
N ALA A 42 6.07 -3.73 -5.53
CA ALA A 42 7.17 -2.83 -5.22
C ALA A 42 6.66 -1.45 -4.77
N PHE A 43 5.71 -0.90 -5.54
CA PHE A 43 5.04 0.37 -5.25
C PHE A 43 4.41 0.37 -3.87
N ARG A 44 3.54 -0.59 -3.54
CA ARG A 44 2.91 -0.65 -2.21
C ARG A 44 3.94 -0.70 -1.09
N THR A 45 4.98 -1.53 -1.25
CA THR A 45 6.06 -1.66 -0.27
C THR A 45 6.76 -0.33 -0.01
N PHE A 46 7.20 0.36 -1.06
CA PHE A 46 7.92 1.62 -0.92
C PHE A 46 7.01 2.79 -0.53
N ALA A 47 5.79 2.85 -1.07
CA ALA A 47 4.82 3.89 -0.78
C ALA A 47 4.43 3.88 0.69
N TYR A 48 4.24 2.70 1.30
CA TYR A 48 3.93 2.61 2.73
C TYR A 48 5.07 3.14 3.60
N ILE A 49 6.32 2.80 3.27
CA ILE A 49 7.49 3.27 4.00
C ILE A 49 7.64 4.79 3.87
N ARG A 50 7.62 5.32 2.63
CA ARG A 50 7.83 6.75 2.36
C ARG A 50 6.70 7.63 2.88
N CYS A 51 5.45 7.18 2.76
CA CYS A 51 4.32 7.88 3.37
C CYS A 51 4.43 7.89 4.90
N GLY A 52 4.84 6.77 5.52
CA GLY A 52 5.06 6.73 6.96
C GLY A 52 6.13 7.70 7.44
N ILE A 53 7.26 7.80 6.71
CA ILE A 53 8.32 8.77 7.00
C ILE A 53 7.81 10.20 6.85
N LEU A 54 7.13 10.52 5.75
CA LEU A 54 6.57 11.84 5.50
C LEU A 54 5.55 12.24 6.56
N LEU A 55 4.64 11.33 6.95
CA LEU A 55 3.69 11.56 8.03
C LEU A 55 4.39 11.83 9.37
N GLY A 56 5.47 11.11 9.67
CA GLY A 56 6.29 11.36 10.86
C GLY A 56 6.99 12.72 10.84
N GLN A 57 7.48 13.16 9.67
CA GLN A 57 8.05 14.50 9.48
C GLN A 57 6.99 15.59 9.66
N LEU A 58 5.83 15.43 9.02
CA LEU A 58 4.71 16.36 9.17
C LEU A 58 4.23 16.43 10.62
N LEU A 59 4.19 15.31 11.34
CA LEU A 59 3.85 15.28 12.76
C LEU A 59 4.89 16.01 13.62
N PHE A 60 6.17 15.90 13.30
CA PHE A 60 7.24 16.58 14.02
C PHE A 60 7.23 18.10 13.76
N ASP A 61 6.99 18.50 12.50
CA ASP A 61 7.04 19.89 12.07
C ASP A 61 5.76 20.68 12.41
N ASN A 62 4.65 19.98 12.70
CA ASN A 62 3.35 20.59 12.97
C ASN A 62 2.82 20.19 14.34
N ASP A 63 2.34 21.18 15.10
CA ASP A 63 1.76 20.95 16.43
C ASP A 63 0.35 20.34 16.27
N VAL A 64 0.25 19.02 16.43
CA VAL A 64 -1.03 18.30 16.39
C VAL A 64 -1.63 18.27 17.80
N PRO A 65 -2.93 18.57 17.96
CA PRO A 65 -3.59 18.50 19.27
C PRO A 65 -3.37 17.15 19.95
N ALA A 66 -3.19 17.17 21.28
CA ALA A 66 -3.08 15.94 22.06
C ALA A 66 -4.33 15.07 21.86
N TYR A 67 -4.11 13.76 21.72
CA TYR A 67 -5.17 12.79 21.44
C TYR A 67 -6.27 12.84 22.52
N ASP A 68 -7.49 13.21 22.12
CA ASP A 68 -8.66 13.33 22.99
C ASP A 68 -9.60 12.10 22.91
N GLY A 69 -9.20 11.05 22.19
CA GLY A 69 -9.99 9.84 22.02
C GLY A 69 -10.98 9.87 20.85
N SER A 70 -11.05 10.96 20.08
CA SER A 70 -12.03 11.12 18.99
C SER A 70 -11.49 10.76 17.60
N GLU A 71 -10.24 11.13 17.29
CA GLU A 71 -9.68 11.07 15.94
C GLU A 71 -8.19 10.72 16.00
N SER A 72 -7.67 9.98 15.01
CA SER A 72 -6.24 9.65 15.00
C SER A 72 -5.39 10.89 14.70
N TRP A 73 -4.13 10.90 15.13
CA TRP A 73 -3.19 11.99 14.80
C TRP A 73 -2.99 12.13 13.28
N VAL A 74 -3.15 11.03 12.52
CA VAL A 74 -3.10 11.04 11.06
C VAL A 74 -4.27 11.82 10.50
N ASP A 75 -5.49 11.54 10.95
CA ASP A 75 -6.68 12.26 10.50
C ASP A 75 -6.58 13.77 10.80
N ALA A 76 -6.09 14.12 12.00
CA ALA A 76 -5.87 15.50 12.39
C ALA A 76 -4.88 16.22 11.47
N LEU A 77 -3.75 15.57 11.12
CA LEU A 77 -2.79 16.10 10.13
C LEU A 77 -3.42 16.25 8.75
N LEU A 78 -4.22 15.26 8.33
CA LEU A 78 -4.82 15.23 7.01
C LEU A 78 -5.98 16.20 6.84
N ARG A 79 -6.38 16.98 7.86
CA ARG A 79 -7.30 18.12 7.67
C ARG A 79 -6.66 19.23 6.83
N ASN A 80 -5.35 19.40 6.92
CA ASN A 80 -4.62 20.35 6.08
C ASN A 80 -4.55 19.83 4.63
N PRO A 81 -5.12 20.56 3.64
CA PRO A 81 -5.01 20.18 2.23
C PRO A 81 -3.57 20.06 1.73
N ASP A 82 -2.64 20.85 2.27
CA ASP A 82 -1.24 20.83 1.83
C ASP A 82 -0.55 19.51 2.23
N HIS A 83 -0.92 18.93 3.38
CA HIS A 83 -0.41 17.61 3.79
C HIS A 83 -0.94 16.50 2.87
N ARG A 84 -2.21 16.59 2.45
CA ARG A 84 -2.80 15.65 1.47
C ARG A 84 -2.11 15.76 0.11
N ALA A 85 -1.81 16.99 -0.32
CA ALA A 85 -1.09 17.24 -1.57
C ALA A 85 0.37 16.72 -1.51
N ALA A 86 1.04 16.90 -0.37
CA ALA A 86 2.38 16.36 -0.16
C ALA A 86 2.40 14.83 -0.26
N LEU A 87 1.45 14.13 0.38
CA LEU A 87 1.32 12.67 0.26
C LEU A 87 1.02 12.24 -1.17
N THR A 88 0.14 12.95 -1.88
CA THR A 88 -0.15 12.65 -3.29
C THR A 88 1.10 12.77 -4.17
N THR A 89 1.91 13.82 -3.93
CA THR A 89 3.18 14.04 -4.62
C THR A 89 4.17 12.91 -4.31
N GLU A 90 4.26 12.51 -3.05
CA GLU A 90 5.15 11.44 -2.61
C GLU A 90 4.77 10.08 -3.20
N VAL A 91 3.49 9.71 -3.16
CA VAL A 91 2.98 8.47 -3.76
C VAL A 91 3.25 8.45 -5.26
N ARG A 92 3.02 9.57 -5.95
CA ARG A 92 3.34 9.69 -7.38
C ARG A 92 4.83 9.50 -7.66
N ALA A 93 5.70 10.13 -6.87
CA ALA A 93 7.15 9.99 -7.03
C ALA A 93 7.58 8.52 -6.89
N VAL A 94 7.02 7.79 -5.92
CA VAL A 94 7.27 6.34 -5.79
C VAL A 94 6.81 5.58 -7.03
N ALA A 95 5.61 5.86 -7.54
CA ALA A 95 5.11 5.20 -8.74
C ALA A 95 6.00 5.46 -9.96
N GLU A 96 6.48 6.68 -10.14
CA GLU A 96 7.40 7.07 -11.22
C GLU A 96 8.76 6.37 -11.08
N GLU A 97 9.32 6.31 -9.87
CA GLU A 97 10.57 5.60 -9.58
C GLU A 97 10.45 4.10 -9.87
N VAL A 98 9.36 3.46 -9.43
CA VAL A 98 9.10 2.04 -9.66
C VAL A 98 8.88 1.75 -11.15
N ALA A 99 8.15 2.61 -11.85
CA ALA A 99 7.90 2.45 -13.29
C ALA A 99 9.16 2.66 -14.14
N GLY A 100 10.10 3.48 -13.67
CA GLY A 100 11.37 3.76 -14.34
C GLY A 100 12.47 2.73 -14.05
N ASP A 101 12.25 1.78 -13.15
CA ASP A 101 13.25 0.79 -12.73
C ASP A 101 13.11 -0.53 -13.52
N PRO A 102 14.11 -0.88 -14.37
CA PRO A 102 14.05 -2.08 -15.21
C PRO A 102 13.95 -3.39 -14.44
N ARG A 103 14.28 -3.41 -13.14
CA ARG A 103 14.17 -4.61 -12.29
C ARG A 103 12.73 -5.08 -12.14
N TYR A 104 11.76 -4.18 -12.32
CA TYR A 104 10.33 -4.47 -12.22
C TYR A 104 9.65 -4.64 -13.59
N ASP A 105 10.42 -4.67 -14.69
CA ASP A 105 9.90 -4.97 -16.03
C ASP A 105 9.58 -6.45 -16.22
N ASP A 106 10.15 -7.32 -15.38
CA ASP A 106 9.96 -8.77 -15.48
C ASP A 106 8.58 -9.19 -14.96
N GLU A 107 7.77 -9.75 -15.86
CA GLU A 107 6.45 -10.34 -15.63
C GLU A 107 6.53 -11.83 -15.26
N GLY A 108 7.66 -12.28 -14.69
CA GLY A 108 7.77 -13.60 -14.10
C GLY A 108 6.56 -13.92 -13.20
N PRO A 109 6.13 -15.19 -13.12
CA PRO A 109 4.90 -15.54 -12.42
C PRO A 109 4.97 -15.11 -10.96
N LEU A 110 4.06 -14.21 -10.57
CA LEU A 110 3.93 -13.73 -9.21
C LEU A 110 3.14 -14.73 -8.38
N GLY A 111 3.76 -15.14 -7.26
CA GLY A 111 3.20 -16.09 -6.32
C GLY A 111 3.61 -17.54 -6.61
N PRO A 112 3.18 -18.47 -5.73
CA PRO A 112 3.48 -19.89 -5.86
C PRO A 112 2.98 -20.45 -7.19
N ASP A 113 3.77 -21.33 -7.81
CA ASP A 113 3.34 -22.07 -9.00
C ASP A 113 2.14 -22.99 -8.71
N GLU A 114 1.53 -23.56 -9.76
CA GLU A 114 0.35 -24.42 -9.59
C GLU A 114 0.62 -25.65 -8.74
N GLU A 115 1.86 -26.18 -8.76
CA GLU A 115 2.25 -27.29 -7.90
C GLU A 115 2.27 -26.88 -6.41
N THR A 116 2.83 -25.71 -6.13
CA THR A 116 2.90 -25.14 -4.78
C THR A 116 1.50 -24.79 -4.28
N LYS A 117 0.62 -24.23 -5.14
CA LYS A 117 -0.80 -24.02 -4.82
C LYS A 117 -1.52 -25.34 -4.54
N ALA A 118 -1.25 -26.39 -5.32
CA ALA A 118 -1.85 -27.71 -5.09
C ALA A 118 -1.44 -28.30 -3.74
N ARG A 119 -0.15 -28.21 -3.39
CA ARG A 119 0.38 -28.62 -2.07
C ARG A 119 -0.26 -27.83 -0.93
N PHE A 120 -0.39 -26.52 -1.08
CA PHE A 120 -1.04 -25.68 -0.08
C PHE A 120 -2.52 -26.04 0.12
N ARG A 121 -3.27 -26.26 -0.97
CA ARG A 121 -4.67 -26.70 -0.90
C ARG A 121 -4.83 -28.07 -0.23
N ALA A 122 -3.93 -29.01 -0.49
CA ALA A 122 -3.93 -30.32 0.17
C ALA A 122 -3.70 -30.19 1.67
N PHE A 123 -2.68 -29.42 2.08
CA PHE A 123 -2.39 -29.10 3.48
C PHE A 123 -3.58 -28.45 4.20
N ALA A 124 -4.17 -27.41 3.59
CA ALA A 124 -5.31 -26.69 4.17
C ALA A 124 -6.55 -27.59 4.36
N ARG A 125 -6.82 -28.49 3.41
CA ARG A 125 -7.92 -29.47 3.56
C ARG A 125 -7.72 -30.40 4.74
N GLU A 126 -6.49 -30.79 5.03
CA GLU A 126 -6.16 -31.71 6.11
C GLU A 126 -6.16 -31.04 7.49
N HIS A 127 -5.81 -29.75 7.58
CA HIS A 127 -5.51 -29.08 8.86
C HIS A 127 -6.48 -27.94 9.25
N LEU A 128 -7.31 -27.42 8.34
CA LEU A 128 -8.18 -26.27 8.59
C LEU A 128 -9.70 -26.59 8.55
N GLN A 129 -10.10 -27.87 8.43
CA GLN A 129 -11.50 -28.30 8.44
C GLN A 129 -12.01 -28.70 9.84
N HIS A 130 -11.73 -27.87 10.86
CA HIS A 130 -12.32 -28.01 12.20
C HIS A 130 -13.27 -26.86 12.51
#